data_AF-A0A238HGY8-F1
#
_entry.id   AF-A0A238HGY8-F1
#
_cell.length_a   1.000
_cell.length_b   1.000
_cell.length_c   1.000
_cell.angle_alpha   90.00
_cell.angle_beta   90.00
_cell.angle_gamma   90.00
#
_symmetry.space_group_name_H-M   'P 1'
#
loop_
_entity.id
_entity.type
_entity.pdbx_description
1 polymer ?
#
loop_
_entity_poly.entity_id
_entity_poly.type
_entity_poly.pdbx_seq_one_letter_code
_entity_poly.pdbx_strand_id
1 'polypeptide(L)' 'MAYSIDLREKALNCYKQCSNASKAAKTYGISRNTLYLWIKLEEQTGSLKHQVKG' A
#
# COMPACT_ATOMS: atom_id res chain seq x y z
N MET A 1 -6.57 9.24 -9.52
CA MET A 1 -7.02 7.83 -9.58
C MET A 1 -6.91 7.23 -8.19
N ALA A 2 -8.03 6.88 -7.57
CA ALA A 2 -8.04 6.25 -6.25
C ALA A 2 -7.79 4.74 -6.42
N TYR A 3 -6.71 4.23 -5.85
CA TYR A 3 -6.50 2.79 -5.75
C TYR A 3 -7.50 2.20 -4.75
N SER A 4 -8.09 1.04 -5.07
CA SER A 4 -8.98 0.34 -4.17
C SER A 4 -8.26 -0.07 -2.88
N ILE A 5 -8.98 -0.07 -1.75
CA ILE A 5 -8.43 -0.46 -0.44
C ILE A 5 -7.91 -1.89 -0.48
N ASP A 6 -8.64 -2.79 -1.15
CA ASP A 6 -8.24 -4.19 -1.35
C ASP A 6 -6.85 -4.31 -2.00
N LEU A 7 -6.56 -3.47 -3.01
CA LEU A 7 -5.25 -3.47 -3.66
C LEU A 7 -4.15 -2.94 -2.73
N ARG A 8 -4.44 -1.95 -1.88
CA ARG A 8 -3.49 -1.45 -0.88
C ARG A 8 -3.14 -2.51 0.15
N GLU A 9 -4.15 -3.18 0.70
CA GLU A 9 -3.98 -4.24 1.68
C GLU A 9 -3.21 -5.43 1.11
N LYS A 10 -3.55 -5.87 -0.12
CA LYS A 10 -2.83 -6.94 -0.80
C LYS A 10 -1.37 -6.59 -1.07
N ALA A 11 -1.09 -5.37 -1.53
CA ALA A 11 0.28 -4.92 -1.79
C ALA A 11 1.12 -4.84 -0.51
N LEU A 12 0.55 -4.35 0.59
CA LEU A 12 1.21 -4.30 1.90
C LEU A 12 1.41 -5.68 2.51
N ASN A 13 0.43 -6.58 2.39
CA ASN A 13 0.59 -7.96 2.85
C ASN A 13 1.71 -8.67 2.07
N CYS A 14 1.77 -8.50 0.74
CA CYS A 14 2.88 -8.98 -0.07
C CYS A 14 4.22 -8.39 0.36
N TYR A 15 4.25 -7.09 0.71
CA TYR A 15 5.46 -6.46 1.25
C TYR A 15 5.87 -7.08 2.58
N LYS A 16 4.94 -7.29 3.52
CA LYS A 16 5.21 -7.92 4.83
C LYS A 16 5.72 -9.36 4.68
N GLN A 17 5.23 -10.11 3.69
CA GLN A 17 5.66 -11.49 3.44
C GLN A 17 7.02 -11.60 2.72
N CYS A 18 7.28 -10.73 1.75
CA CYS A 18 8.49 -10.81 0.92
C CYS A 18 9.60 -9.85 1.35
N SER A 19 9.34 -8.89 2.24
CA SER A 19 10.20 -7.74 2.59
C SER A 19 10.79 -7.03 1.37
N ASN A 20 10.10 -7.10 0.22
CA ASN A 20 10.62 -6.64 -1.07
C ASN A 20 9.60 -5.73 -1.77
N ALA A 21 9.79 -4.43 -1.56
CA ALA A 21 8.97 -3.37 -2.13
C ALA A 21 8.98 -3.38 -3.67
N SER A 22 10.12 -3.68 -4.29
CA SER A 22 10.25 -3.71 -5.75
C SER A 22 9.45 -4.85 -6.38
N LYS A 23 9.44 -6.02 -5.73
CA LYS A 23 8.66 -7.18 -6.18
C LYS A 23 7.16 -6.90 -6.03
N ALA A 24 6.73 -6.43 -4.87
CA ALA A 24 5.33 -6.06 -4.63
C ALA A 24 4.86 -4.98 -5.63
N ALA A 25 5.65 -3.92 -5.82
CA ALA A 25 5.32 -2.86 -6.76
C ALA A 25 5.11 -3.38 -8.20
N LYS A 26 6.00 -4.26 -8.68
CA LYS A 26 5.86 -4.90 -10.01
C LYS A 26 4.65 -5.82 -10.09
N THR A 27 4.40 -6.65 -9.07
CA THR A 27 3.26 -7.58 -9.04
C THR A 27 1.92 -6.87 -9.13
N TYR A 28 1.77 -5.74 -8.43
CA TYR A 28 0.53 -4.97 -8.40
C TYR A 28 0.48 -3.81 -9.40
N GLY A 29 1.51 -3.64 -10.23
CA GLY A 29 1.59 -2.56 -11.23
C GLY A 29 1.62 -1.16 -10.63
N ILE A 30 2.09 -1.00 -9.40
CA ILE A 30 2.15 0.29 -8.70
C ILE A 30 3.60 0.80 -8.63
N SER A 31 3.75 2.10 -8.39
CA SER A 31 5.07 2.66 -8.14
C SER A 31 5.59 2.27 -6.75
N ARG A 32 6.91 2.13 -6.60
CA ARG A 32 7.55 1.93 -5.28
C ARG A 32 7.20 3.06 -4.32
N ASN A 33 7.14 4.29 -4.81
CA ASN A 33 6.76 5.46 -4.01
C ASN A 33 5.33 5.33 -3.47
N THR A 34 4.41 4.81 -4.26
CA THR A 34 3.03 4.53 -3.84
C THR A 34 2.99 3.51 -2.70
N LEU A 35 3.80 2.45 -2.78
CA LEU A 35 3.89 1.46 -1.72
C LEU A 35 4.46 2.06 -0.42
N TYR A 36 5.52 2.86 -0.51
CA TYR A 36 6.07 3.58 0.66
C TYR A 36 5.09 4.57 1.27
N LEU A 37 4.30 5.28 0.44
CA LEU A 37 3.23 6.15 0.92
C LEU A 37 2.19 5.36 1.73
N TRP A 38 1.84 4.14 1.31
CA TRP A 38 0.89 3.31 2.06
C TRP A 38 1.48 2.76 3.35
N ILE A 39 2.75 2.34 3.35
CA ILE A 39 3.48 1.93 4.56
C ILE A 39 3.49 3.09 5.56
N LYS A 40 3.91 4.28 5.12
CA LYS A 40 3.93 5.48 5.97
C LYS A 40 2.55 5.85 6.47
N LEU A 41 1.52 5.69 5.65
CA LEU A 41 0.14 5.97 6.04
C LEU A 41 -0.36 4.96 7.08
N GLU A 42 -0.05 3.67 6.93
CA GLU A 42 -0.33 2.62 7.94
C GLU A 42 0.40 2.93 9.26
N GLU A 43 1.67 3.33 9.21
CA GLU A 43 2.45 3.71 10.40
C GLU A 43 1.88 4.96 11.10
N GLN A 44 1.46 5.97 10.33
CA GLN A 44 0.97 7.24 10.88
C GLN A 44 -0.46 7.14 11.43
N THR A 45 -1.32 6.36 10.79
CA THR A 45 -2.76 6.34 11.10
C THR A 45 -3.24 5.02 11.69
N GLY A 46 -2.39 3.99 11.69
CA GLY A 46 -2.77 2.62 12.06
C GLY A 46 -3.75 1.96 11.10
N SER A 47 -4.11 2.61 9.98
CA SER A 47 -5.13 2.11 9.07
C SER A 47 -4.91 2.50 7.62
N LEU A 48 -5.10 1.56 6.69
CA LEU A 48 -4.99 1.81 5.24
C LEU A 48 -6.26 2.39 4.63
N LYS A 49 -7.33 2.47 5.42
CA LYS A 49 -8.55 3.19 5.06
C LYS A 49 -8.22 4.67 5.07
N HIS A 50 -7.99 5.22 3.88
CA HIS A 50 -8.20 6.64 3.67
C HIS A 50 -9.66 6.91 4.04
N GLN A 51 -9.92 7.43 5.24
CA GLN A 51 -11.21 8.01 5.55
C GLN A 51 -11.35 9.20 4.60
N VAL A 52 -12.08 8.98 3.50
CA VAL A 52 -12.73 10.10 2.81
C VAL A 52 -13.76 10.60 3.82
N LYS A 53 -13.35 11.55 4.66
CA LYS A 53 -14.29 12.41 5.38
C LYS A 53 -14.60 13.53 4.39
N GLY A 54 -15.77 13.47 3.78
CA GLY A 54 -16.26 14.44 2.80
C GLY A 54 -17.10 13.77 1.74
#